data_AF-A0A447P5A3-F1
#
_entry.id   AF-A0A447P5A3-F1
#
_cell.length_a   1.000
_cell.length_b   1.000
_cell.length_c   1.000
_cell.angle_alpha   90.00
_cell.angle_beta   90.00
_cell.angle_gamma   90.00
#
_symmetry.space_group_name_H-M   'P 1'
#
loop_
_entity.id
_entity.type
_entity.pdbx_description
1 polymer ?
#
loop_
_entity_poly.entity_id
_entity_poly.type
_entity_poly.pdbx_seq_one_letter_code
_entity_poly.pdbx_strand_id
1 'polypeptide(L)'
;MGALRQWVNMQDDYHCIYCIVDQHAITVRQDAQQLRKATLDTLALYLACGIDPEKSTIFVQSHVPEHAQLGWALNCYTYFGELSRMTQFKDKSARYAENH
;
A
#
# COMPACT_ATOMS: atom_id res chain seq x y z
N MET A 1 19.75 -0.31 -0.52
CA MET A 1 19.39 0.50 -1.70
C MET A 1 19.47 -0.33 -2.99
N GLY A 2 18.75 -1.47 -3.07
CA GLY A 2 18.84 -2.38 -4.23
C GLY A 2 17.59 -2.40 -5.10
N ALA A 3 16.40 -2.48 -4.49
CA ALA A 3 15.13 -2.63 -5.21
C ALA A 3 14.73 -1.37 -6.00
N LEU A 4 14.82 -0.17 -5.40
CA LEU A 4 14.43 1.08 -6.05
C LEU A 4 15.17 1.36 -7.36
N ARG A 5 16.49 1.10 -7.41
CA ARG A 5 17.28 1.32 -8.63
C ARG A 5 16.93 0.32 -9.73
N GLN A 6 16.56 -0.91 -9.37
CA GLN A 6 16.06 -1.91 -10.32
C GLN A 6 14.69 -1.48 -10.87
N TRP A 7 13.80 -0.98 -10.02
CA TRP A 7 12.48 -0.50 -10.42
C TRP A 7 12.53 0.65 -11.42
N VAL A 8 13.50 1.57 -11.28
CA VAL A 8 13.68 2.66 -12.24
C VAL A 8 13.97 2.14 -13.65
N ASN A 9 14.84 1.13 -13.77
CA ASN A 9 15.19 0.52 -15.06
C ASN A 9 14.02 -0.28 -15.65
N MET A 10 13.17 -0.88 -14.81
CA MET A 10 12.03 -1.67 -15.27
C MET A 10 10.95 -0.84 -15.97
N GLN A 11 10.93 0.48 -15.78
CA GLN A 11 9.92 1.37 -16.39
C GLN A 11 10.01 1.42 -17.92
N ASP A 12 11.18 1.09 -18.48
CA ASP A 12 11.37 1.09 -19.94
C ASP A 12 10.85 -0.21 -20.58
N ASP A 13 10.86 -1.32 -19.84
CA ASP A 13 10.49 -2.65 -20.34
C ASP A 13 9.09 -3.11 -19.90
N TYR A 14 8.54 -2.49 -18.84
CA TYR A 14 7.28 -2.91 -18.22
C TYR A 14 6.35 -1.73 -17.94
N HIS A 15 5.05 -2.01 -17.97
CA HIS A 15 4.06 -1.10 -17.43
C HIS A 15 4.05 -1.18 -15.90
N CYS A 16 4.87 -0.38 -15.24
CA CYS A 16 4.94 -0.36 -13.79
C CYS A 16 3.76 0.42 -13.17
N ILE A 17 3.23 -0.13 -12.07
CA ILE A 17 2.18 0.50 -11.26
C ILE A 17 2.68 0.60 -9.82
N TYR A 18 2.76 1.82 -9.30
CA TYR A 18 3.22 2.14 -7.95
C TYR A 18 2.07 2.72 -7.13
N CYS A 19 1.54 1.93 -6.21
CA CYS A 19 0.47 2.33 -5.32
C CYS A 19 1.00 2.67 -3.93
N ILE A 20 0.79 3.91 -3.47
CA ILE A 20 1.07 4.32 -2.09
C ILE A 20 -0.13 3.90 -1.22
N VAL A 21 0.08 2.87 -0.40
CA VAL A 21 -0.97 2.11 0.31
C VAL A 21 -1.41 2.73 1.64
N ASP A 22 -1.97 3.94 1.59
CA ASP A 22 -2.44 4.67 2.78
C ASP A 22 -3.62 3.99 3.50
N GLN A 23 -4.53 3.33 2.80
CA GLN A 23 -5.62 2.56 3.42
C GLN A 23 -5.11 1.34 4.20
N HIS A 24 -3.99 0.75 3.79
CA HIS A 24 -3.35 -0.32 4.57
C HIS A 24 -2.64 0.22 5.82
N ALA A 25 -2.15 1.46 5.79
CA ALA A 25 -1.45 2.08 6.91
C ALA A 25 -2.37 2.32 8.12
N ILE A 26 -3.66 2.59 7.89
CA ILE A 26 -4.66 2.84 8.94
C ILE A 26 -5.18 1.56 9.63
N THR A 27 -4.69 0.37 9.26
CA THR A 27 -5.00 -0.88 9.98
C THR A 27 -4.39 -0.94 11.39
N VAL A 28 -3.51 0.02 11.69
CA VAL A 28 -3.10 0.39 13.05
C VAL A 28 -3.36 1.89 13.25
N ARG A 29 -3.51 2.35 14.49
CA ARG A 29 -3.77 3.78 14.75
C ARG A 29 -2.65 4.66 14.21
N GLN A 30 -3.03 5.68 13.46
CA GLN A 30 -2.13 6.67 12.87
C GLN A 30 -2.50 8.07 13.38
N ASP A 31 -1.51 8.95 13.49
CA ASP A 31 -1.75 10.38 13.52
C ASP A 31 -2.06 10.88 12.09
N ALA A 32 -3.16 11.60 11.92
CA ALA A 32 -3.64 12.01 10.60
C ALA A 32 -2.68 12.95 9.88
N GLN A 33 -2.01 13.86 10.60
CA GLN A 33 -1.08 14.81 9.99
C GLN A 33 0.20 14.10 9.58
N GLN A 34 0.71 13.20 10.42
CA GLN A 34 1.88 12.38 10.12
C GLN A 34 1.63 11.45 8.94
N LEU A 35 0.46 10.80 8.86
CA LEU A 35 0.11 9.93 7.73
C LEU A 35 0.07 10.72 6.41
N ARG A 36 -0.58 11.90 6.42
CA ARG A 36 -0.62 12.77 5.24
C ARG A 36 0.79 13.17 4.81
N LYS A 37 1.63 13.59 5.76
CA LYS A 37 3.02 13.98 5.49
C LYS A 37 3.81 12.79 4.91
N ALA A 38 3.76 11.62 5.57
CA ALA A 38 4.47 10.43 5.14
C ALA A 38 4.07 9.95 3.73
N THR A 39 2.79 10.09 3.37
CA THR A 39 2.29 9.78 2.02
C THR A 39 2.94 10.67 0.97
N LEU A 40 2.97 11.99 1.21
CA LEU A 40 3.62 12.96 0.32
C LEU A 40 5.14 12.79 0.27
N ASP A 41 5.78 12.53 1.41
CA ASP A 41 7.22 12.28 1.50
C ASP A 41 7.59 11.01 0.70
N THR A 42 6.74 9.96 0.76
CA THR A 42 6.93 8.73 -0.02
C THR A 42 6.81 9.00 -1.53
N LEU A 43 5.79 9.75 -1.94
CA LEU A 43 5.63 10.16 -3.34
C LEU A 43 6.86 10.94 -3.82
N ALA A 44 7.29 11.94 -3.04
CA ALA A 44 8.46 12.74 -3.36
C ALA A 44 9.73 11.90 -3.46
N LEU A 45 9.92 10.93 -2.56
CA LEU A 45 11.05 10.01 -2.60
C LEU A 45 11.05 9.14 -3.86
N TYR A 46 9.89 8.65 -4.30
CA TYR A 46 9.77 7.81 -5.49
C TYR A 46 10.15 8.60 -6.74
N LEU A 47 9.61 9.82 -6.87
CA LEU A 47 9.96 10.74 -7.95
C LEU A 47 11.45 11.09 -7.93
N ALA A 48 12.00 11.42 -6.76
CA ALA A 48 13.42 11.75 -6.60
C ALA A 48 14.35 10.56 -6.91
N CYS A 49 13.87 9.33 -6.70
CA CYS A 49 14.61 8.11 -7.04
C CYS A 49 14.58 7.81 -8.54
N GLY A 50 13.76 8.49 -9.34
CA GLY A 50 13.68 8.33 -10.79
C GLY A 50 12.46 7.55 -11.29
N ILE A 51 11.42 7.37 -10.46
CA ILE A 51 10.12 6.92 -10.98
C ILE A 51 9.52 8.06 -11.79
N ASP A 52 9.27 7.80 -13.06
CA ASP A 52 8.76 8.75 -14.03
C ASP A 52 7.24 8.52 -14.20
N PRO A 53 6.39 9.48 -13.80
CA PRO A 53 4.93 9.35 -13.93
C PRO A 53 4.44 9.31 -15.38
N GLU A 54 5.27 9.71 -16.36
CA GLU A 54 4.94 9.61 -17.78
C GLU A 54 5.20 8.19 -18.32
N LYS A 55 6.04 7.40 -17.66
CA LYS A 55 6.34 6.00 -18.02
C LYS A 55 5.58 4.99 -17.17
N SER A 56 5.29 5.35 -15.93
CA SER A 56 4.67 4.47 -14.93
C SER A 56 3.48 5.13 -14.27
N THR A 57 2.49 4.36 -13.86
CA THR A 57 1.38 4.90 -13.08
C THR A 57 1.75 4.95 -11.61
N ILE A 58 1.79 6.14 -11.00
CA ILE A 58 1.98 6.32 -9.56
C ILE A 58 0.77 7.03 -8.96
N PHE A 59 0.19 6.47 -7.89
CA PHE A 59 -1.00 7.04 -7.25
C PHE A 59 -1.12 6.66 -5.77
N VAL A 60 -2.00 7.38 -5.05
CA VAL A 60 -2.35 7.11 -3.65
C VAL A 60 -3.61 6.24 -3.63
N GLN A 61 -3.58 5.13 -2.87
CA GLN A 61 -4.63 4.12 -2.85
C GLN A 61 -6.02 4.71 -2.58
N SER A 62 -6.14 5.59 -1.59
CA SER A 62 -7.41 6.23 -1.23
C SER A 62 -8.03 7.12 -2.32
N HIS A 63 -7.26 7.53 -3.33
CA HIS A 63 -7.77 8.35 -4.44
C HIS A 63 -8.51 7.53 -5.51
N VAL A 64 -8.47 6.19 -5.43
CA VAL A 64 -9.06 5.28 -6.42
C VAL A 64 -10.10 4.41 -5.69
N PRO A 65 -11.39 4.82 -5.67
CA PRO A 65 -12.46 4.15 -4.91
C PRO A 65 -12.65 2.67 -5.22
N GLU A 66 -12.27 2.25 -6.41
CA GLU A 66 -12.34 0.88 -6.91
C GLU A 66 -11.61 -0.11 -6.00
N HIS A 67 -10.54 0.31 -5.30
CA HIS A 67 -9.84 -0.54 -4.32
C HIS A 67 -10.76 -0.98 -3.18
N ALA A 68 -11.54 -0.05 -2.63
CA ALA A 68 -12.46 -0.35 -1.54
C ALA A 68 -13.66 -1.17 -2.03
N GLN A 69 -14.18 -0.84 -3.22
CA GLN A 69 -15.31 -1.56 -3.83
C GLN A 69 -14.95 -3.02 -4.13
N LEU A 70 -13.80 -3.24 -4.78
CA LEU A 70 -13.32 -4.58 -5.08
C LEU A 70 -12.96 -5.33 -3.79
N GLY A 71 -12.34 -4.67 -2.81
CA GLY A 71 -12.04 -5.26 -1.51
C GLY A 71 -13.30 -5.76 -0.81
N TRP A 72 -14.39 -4.99 -0.82
CA TRP A 72 -15.67 -5.43 -0.30
C TRP A 72 -16.23 -6.65 -1.05
N ALA A 73 -16.22 -6.62 -2.38
CA ALA A 73 -16.69 -7.75 -3.17
C ALA A 73 -15.89 -9.03 -2.88
N LEU A 74 -14.55 -8.95 -2.83
CA LEU A 74 -13.68 -10.09 -2.56
C LEU A 74 -13.88 -10.68 -1.16
N ASN A 75 -14.21 -9.86 -0.16
CA ASN A 75 -14.55 -10.37 1.17
C ASN A 75 -15.75 -11.33 1.14
N CYS A 76 -16.73 -11.09 0.26
CA CYS A 76 -17.88 -12.00 0.10
C CYS A 76 -17.50 -13.37 -0.49
N TYR A 77 -16.34 -13.47 -1.14
CA TYR A 77 -15.81 -14.71 -1.73
C TYR A 77 -14.64 -15.31 -0.94
N THR A 78 -14.28 -14.72 0.21
CA THR A 78 -13.15 -15.17 1.02
C THR A 78 -13.65 -15.81 2.31
N TYR A 79 -13.17 -17.00 2.66
CA TYR A 79 -13.60 -17.66 3.88
C TYR A 79 -12.90 -17.06 5.11
N PHE A 80 -13.64 -16.90 6.20
CA PHE A 80 -13.07 -16.45 7.48
C PHE A 80 -11.89 -17.32 7.97
N GLY A 81 -11.96 -18.63 7.71
CA GLY A 81 -10.89 -19.57 8.02
C GLY A 81 -9.57 -19.24 7.32
N GLU A 82 -9.61 -18.69 6.10
CA GLU A 82 -8.41 -18.32 5.35
C GLU A 82 -7.72 -17.11 5.97
N LEU A 83 -8.51 -16.09 6.35
CA LEU A 83 -8.01 -14.88 7.01
C LEU A 83 -7.41 -15.19 8.40
N SER A 84 -8.12 -15.95 9.22
CA SER A 84 -7.67 -16.30 10.58
C SER A 84 -6.41 -17.18 10.64
N ARG A 85 -6.09 -17.89 9.54
CA ARG A 85 -4.88 -18.71 9.44
C ARG A 85 -3.64 -17.92 9.03
N MET A 86 -3.77 -16.69 8.54
CA MET A 86 -2.62 -15.88 8.13
C MET A 86 -1.69 -15.61 9.31
N THR A 87 -0.41 -15.94 9.14
CA THR A 87 0.63 -15.70 10.16
C THR A 87 0.70 -14.22 10.53
N GLN A 88 0.64 -13.33 9.54
CA GLN A 88 0.65 -11.88 9.76
C GLN A 88 -0.56 -11.40 10.56
N PHE A 89 -1.73 -12.03 10.39
CA PHE A 89 -2.91 -11.72 11.19
C PHE A 89 -2.68 -12.12 12.64
N LYS A 90 -2.24 -13.36 12.90
CA LYS A 90 -1.95 -13.84 14.26
C LYS A 90 -0.89 -12.99 14.97
N ASP A 91 0.22 -12.72 14.30
CA ASP A 91 1.34 -11.95 14.86
C ASP A 91 0.93 -10.50 15.16
N LYS A 92 0.19 -9.85 14.23
CA LYS A 92 -0.29 -8.49 14.43
C LYS A 92 -1.37 -8.42 15.51
N SER A 93 -2.32 -9.35 15.55
CA SER A 93 -3.35 -9.38 16.59
C SER A 93 -2.76 -9.56 17.99
N ALA A 94 -1.70 -10.39 18.12
CA ALA A 94 -0.99 -10.53 19.40
C ALA A 94 -0.23 -9.25 19.77
N ARG A 95 0.43 -8.59 18.80
CA ARG A 95 1.23 -7.37 19.03
C ARG A 95 0.39 -6.12 19.28
N TYR A 96 -0.82 -6.07 18.76
CA TYR A 96 -1.73 -4.93 18.83
C TYR A 96 -3.05 -5.28 19.51
N ALA A 97 -3.01 -6.04 20.59
CA ALA A 97 -4.19 -6.44 21.36
C ALA A 97 -5.01 -5.25 21.90
N GLU A 98 -4.38 -4.07 22.06
CA GLU A 98 -5.01 -2.82 22.53
C GLU A 98 -5.62 -1.95 21.41
N ASN A 99 -5.57 -2.38 20.14
CA ASN A 99 -6.25 -1.67 19.03
C ASN A 99 -7.77 -1.94 18.98
N HIS A 100 -8.32 -2.62 19.99
CA HIS A 100 -9.76 -2.88 20.17
C HIS A 100 -10.50 -1.69 20.78
#